data_AF-A0A7C5HH12-F1
#
_entry.id   AF-A0A7C5HH12-F1
#
_cell.length_a   1.000
_cell.length_b   1.000
_cell.length_c   1.000
_cell.angle_alpha   90.00
_cell.angle_beta   90.00
_cell.angle_gamma   90.00
#
_symmetry.space_group_name_H-M   'P 1'
#
loop_
_entity.id
_entity.type
_entity.pdbx_description
1 polymer ?
#
loop_
_entity_poly.entity_id
_entity_poly.type
_entity_poly.pdbx_seq_one_letter_code
_entity_poly.pdbx_strand_id
1 'polypeptide(L)'
;MSKNTFYYFALTLSTLVLFSGCAERGYHLTRQSNTHTITAQSSVDLGNTQINTQHELHKMQAAVKKERKKTKAPKADNTITEINARKERLKALKAQQNAAFKEEQRQAQIARKKEKIREAENIRREQEARKKARQEKMIEEAQIKKAQEVKRKKLQMLKANNEAKKAKALEAQIAQEKQIQEAKKAKALEAEKIQKAKALEAKQKLAAQQALARKKAEEERKRKAEEQAVIEKEEKAKIKRLQEQREREIQRNKVKKEKKSAAATEPLKFQLLNKIYHKFGTSEIHGHVIYLNGSGQEVRLSGAKVYLLPVSAKLNHWFENYYLQNKSNPNDNGMVANYLNSTYLNLEKNFEFYGVAEGSYYVIIEAKYPSSMARDKKIYIAKKVQVGKYKKIMAVFSKKL
;
A
#
# COMPACT_ATOMS: atom_id res chain seq x y z
N MET A 1 -5.55 8.11 -12.96
CA MET A 1 -6.02 9.39 -12.40
C MET A 1 -6.83 9.11 -11.14
N SER A 2 -6.21 9.14 -9.96
CA SER A 2 -6.89 8.97 -8.68
C SER A 2 -6.61 10.18 -7.79
N LYS A 3 -7.69 10.84 -7.38
CA LYS A 3 -7.72 11.80 -6.29
C LYS A 3 -7.76 10.98 -5.01
N ASN A 4 -6.63 10.74 -4.33
CA ASN A 4 -6.61 10.30 -2.92
C ASN A 4 -5.22 10.33 -2.27
N THR A 5 -4.36 11.28 -2.66
CA THR A 5 -2.98 11.37 -2.15
C THR A 5 -2.69 12.73 -1.51
N PHE A 6 -3.59 13.25 -0.67
CA PHE A 6 -3.43 14.58 -0.07
C PHE A 6 -3.74 14.71 1.43
N TYR A 7 -3.84 13.62 2.19
CA TYR A 7 -4.23 13.69 3.62
C TYR A 7 -3.30 13.00 4.63
N TYR A 8 -2.01 12.83 4.30
CA TYR A 8 -1.03 12.24 5.23
C TYR A 8 0.29 13.00 5.37
N PHE A 9 0.28 14.33 5.17
CA PHE A 9 1.49 15.16 5.35
C PHE A 9 1.32 16.32 6.36
N ALA A 10 0.25 16.34 7.15
CA ALA A 10 -0.08 17.48 8.02
C ALA A 10 -0.27 17.11 9.50
N LEU A 11 0.46 16.12 10.04
CA LEU A 11 0.34 15.79 11.47
C LEU A 11 1.64 15.29 12.14
N THR A 12 2.79 15.87 11.79
CA THR A 12 4.05 15.64 12.52
C THR A 12 4.92 16.90 12.56
N LEU A 13 4.36 18.04 12.96
CA LEU A 13 5.16 19.25 13.25
C LEU A 13 4.42 20.21 14.20
N SER A 14 4.15 19.79 15.44
CA SER A 14 3.65 20.72 16.47
C SER A 14 3.95 20.24 17.89
N THR A 15 5.23 20.01 18.20
CA THR A 15 5.71 19.88 19.59
C THR A 15 7.14 20.39 19.69
N LEU A 16 7.36 21.68 19.41
CA LEU A 16 8.56 22.41 19.84
C LEU A 16 8.34 23.88 19.53
N VAL A 17 7.99 24.66 20.56
CA VAL A 17 8.18 26.11 20.78
C VAL A 17 7.08 26.54 21.75
N LEU A 18 7.38 26.47 23.04
CA LEU A 18 6.83 27.35 24.08
C LEU A 18 7.81 27.33 25.27
N PHE A 19 9.02 27.87 25.03
CA PHE A 19 9.94 28.32 26.06
C PHE A 19 10.51 29.68 25.60
N SER A 20 9.77 30.75 25.89
CA SER A 20 10.31 32.09 26.07
C SER A 20 9.20 33.02 26.56
N GLY A 21 9.39 33.63 27.73
CA GLY A 21 8.63 34.81 28.13
C GLY A 21 8.27 34.93 29.61
N CYS A 22 9.17 35.56 30.37
CA CYS A 22 8.90 36.59 31.39
C CYS A 22 8.21 36.22 32.72
N ALA A 23 9.03 36.10 33.77
CA ALA A 23 8.87 36.75 35.09
C ALA A 23 10.18 36.52 35.87
N GLU A 24 11.10 37.48 35.93
CA GLU A 24 11.19 38.52 36.96
C GLU A 24 10.90 38.05 38.41
N ARG A 25 11.94 38.20 39.23
CA ARG A 25 11.95 38.42 40.69
C ARG A 25 11.74 37.21 41.62
N GLY A 26 12.87 36.75 42.13
CA GLY A 26 13.17 36.86 43.57
C GLY A 26 12.73 35.70 44.46
N TYR A 27 13.62 35.38 45.40
CA TYR A 27 13.47 34.48 46.57
C TYR A 27 13.78 32.99 46.34
N HIS A 28 15.05 32.64 46.59
CA HIS A 28 15.39 31.35 47.18
C HIS A 28 15.09 31.38 48.67
N LEU A 29 14.12 30.58 49.10
CA LEU A 29 13.90 30.24 50.51
C LEU A 29 14.88 29.13 50.91
N THR A 30 15.97 29.50 51.56
CA THR A 30 16.76 28.57 52.36
C THR A 30 16.07 28.36 53.71
N ARG A 31 15.59 27.13 53.95
CA ARG A 31 15.23 26.69 55.29
C ARG A 31 16.51 26.36 56.06
N GLN A 32 17.00 27.31 56.83
CA GLN A 32 17.83 27.03 58.00
C GLN A 32 17.17 27.61 59.25
N SER A 33 17.15 26.77 60.27
CA SER A 33 16.58 26.97 61.59
C SER A 33 17.37 28.00 62.40
N ASN A 34 16.67 29.04 62.88
CA ASN A 34 16.81 29.67 64.19
C ASN A 34 18.23 29.71 64.81
N THR A 35 19.03 30.70 64.40
CA THR A 35 20.02 31.36 65.25
C THR A 35 20.00 32.86 64.94
N HIS A 36 19.25 33.63 65.73
CA HIS A 36 19.42 35.08 65.77
C HIS A 36 20.62 35.38 66.68
N THR A 37 21.82 35.37 66.12
CA THR A 37 22.97 36.01 66.75
C THR A 37 22.86 37.51 66.48
N ILE A 38 22.58 38.30 67.52
CA ILE A 38 22.69 39.77 67.45
C ILE A 38 24.19 40.09 67.51
N THR A 39 24.81 40.27 66.34
CA THR A 39 26.11 40.92 66.24
C THR A 39 25.88 42.43 66.23
N ALA A 40 26.29 43.10 67.31
CA ALA A 40 26.40 44.55 67.33
C ALA A 40 27.48 44.97 66.33
N GLN A 41 27.08 45.59 65.22
CA GLN A 41 27.99 46.35 64.39
C GLN A 41 28.31 47.65 65.13
N SER A 42 29.56 47.79 65.55
CA SER A 42 30.09 49.08 65.99
C SER A 42 30.19 49.98 64.75
N SER A 43 29.24 50.89 64.59
CA SER A 43 29.41 52.02 63.70
C SER A 43 30.38 53.00 64.36
N VAL A 44 31.63 52.91 63.93
CA VAL A 44 32.64 53.96 64.05
C VAL A 44 32.19 55.08 63.12
N ASP A 45 31.58 56.12 63.69
CA ASP A 45 31.47 57.44 63.09
C ASP A 45 31.02 58.42 64.16
N LEU A 46 31.98 59.10 64.78
CA LEU A 46 31.85 60.42 65.41
C LEU A 46 33.27 60.97 65.59
N GLY A 47 33.89 61.30 64.46
CA GLY A 47 35.01 62.23 64.41
C GLY A 47 34.51 63.65 64.70
N ASN A 48 35.34 64.41 65.42
CA ASN A 48 35.28 65.87 65.55
C ASN A 48 34.07 66.48 66.27
N THR A 49 34.08 66.41 67.61
CA THR A 49 33.75 67.57 68.48
C THR A 49 34.53 67.47 69.81
N GLN A 50 35.85 67.26 69.73
CA GLN A 50 36.76 67.62 70.82
C GLN A 50 37.03 69.13 70.70
N ILE A 51 36.52 69.91 71.66
CA ILE A 51 37.10 71.15 72.23
C ILE A 51 36.05 71.92 73.05
N ASN A 52 34.72 71.66 72.90
CA ASN A 52 33.70 72.45 73.63
C ASN A 52 32.87 71.68 74.69
N THR A 53 33.18 70.42 74.97
CA THR A 53 32.42 69.57 75.91
C THR A 53 33.05 69.41 77.29
N GLN A 54 34.34 69.74 77.48
CA GLN A 54 34.95 69.73 78.83
C GLN A 54 34.53 70.93 79.68
N HIS A 55 34.22 72.09 79.09
CA HIS A 55 33.78 73.27 79.85
C HIS A 55 32.33 73.12 80.36
N GLU A 56 31.46 72.51 79.56
CA GLU A 56 30.07 72.14 79.93
C GLU A 56 30.04 71.07 81.03
N LEU A 57 30.88 70.03 80.94
CA LEU A 57 30.97 68.98 81.96
C LEU A 57 31.47 69.54 83.31
N HIS A 58 32.42 70.47 83.30
CA HIS A 58 32.92 71.10 84.53
C HIS A 58 31.91 72.09 85.14
N LYS A 59 31.09 72.78 84.32
CA LYS A 59 29.94 73.60 84.78
C LYS A 59 28.84 72.74 85.38
N MET A 60 28.49 71.60 84.77
CA MET A 60 27.51 70.66 85.32
C MET A 60 28.02 69.99 86.61
N GLN A 61 29.29 69.60 86.69
CA GLN A 61 29.88 69.05 87.92
C GLN A 61 29.98 70.09 89.06
N ALA A 62 30.20 71.37 88.74
CA ALA A 62 30.16 72.46 89.71
C ALA A 62 28.73 72.79 90.17
N ALA A 63 27.74 72.76 89.27
CA ALA A 63 26.33 72.94 89.60
C ALA A 63 25.80 71.79 90.50
N VAL A 64 26.15 70.54 90.18
CA VAL A 64 25.80 69.36 91.01
C VAL A 64 26.49 69.39 92.38
N LYS A 65 27.72 69.92 92.48
CA LYS A 65 28.39 70.14 93.78
C LYS A 65 27.77 71.29 94.60
N LYS A 66 27.17 72.29 93.95
CA LYS A 66 26.49 73.43 94.62
C LYS A 66 25.09 73.05 95.13
N GLU A 67 24.37 72.16 94.43
CA GLU A 67 23.08 71.63 94.91
C GLU A 67 23.25 70.58 96.02
N ARG A 68 24.31 69.76 95.99
CA ARG A 68 24.59 68.75 97.04
C ARG A 68 24.92 69.31 98.42
N LYS A 69 25.17 70.61 98.57
CA LYS A 69 25.44 71.26 99.88
C LYS A 69 24.21 71.91 100.54
N LYS A 70 22.99 71.78 99.98
CA LYS A 70 21.78 72.45 100.51
C LYS A 70 20.62 71.55 100.96
N THR A 71 20.80 70.23 101.04
CA THR A 71 19.81 69.35 101.68
C THR A 71 20.40 68.75 102.96
N LYS A 72 20.19 69.49 104.06
CA LYS A 72 20.36 68.97 105.43
C LYS A 72 19.53 67.71 105.59
N ALA A 73 20.16 66.65 106.06
CA ALA A 73 19.53 65.41 106.47
C ALA A 73 18.48 65.66 107.57
N PRO A 74 17.21 65.27 107.39
CA PRO A 74 16.30 65.13 108.51
C PRO A 74 16.66 63.87 109.32
N LYS A 75 16.54 64.04 110.63
CA LYS A 75 16.95 63.12 111.69
C LYS A 75 16.34 61.73 111.52
N ALA A 76 17.18 60.72 111.67
CA ALA A 76 16.79 59.34 111.83
C ALA A 76 16.09 59.17 113.18
N ASP A 77 14.76 59.00 113.17
CA ASP A 77 14.02 58.39 114.29
C ASP A 77 12.61 57.85 113.90
N ASN A 78 12.34 57.64 112.60
CA ASN A 78 11.12 56.95 112.11
C ASN A 78 11.43 55.89 111.01
N THR A 79 12.68 55.44 110.92
CA THR A 79 13.21 54.69 109.77
C THR A 79 12.87 53.19 109.80
N ILE A 80 12.60 52.59 110.96
CA ILE A 80 12.32 51.13 111.05
C ILE A 80 10.92 50.79 110.54
N THR A 81 9.91 51.61 110.83
CA THR A 81 8.52 51.42 110.41
C THR A 81 8.36 51.58 108.89
N GLU A 82 9.01 52.56 108.26
CA GLU A 82 9.00 52.71 106.80
C GLU A 82 9.76 51.60 106.08
N ILE A 83 10.89 51.13 106.63
CA ILE A 83 11.64 50.00 106.05
C ILE A 83 10.81 48.72 106.11
N ASN A 84 10.10 48.47 107.21
CA ASN A 84 9.22 47.31 107.34
C ASN A 84 8.01 47.41 106.40
N ALA A 85 7.38 48.59 106.29
CA ALA A 85 6.30 48.82 105.33
C ALA A 85 6.76 48.64 103.87
N ARG A 86 7.99 49.06 103.53
CA ARG A 86 8.60 48.85 102.21
C ARG A 86 8.90 47.38 101.93
N LYS A 87 9.37 46.62 102.93
CA LYS A 87 9.57 45.16 102.81
C LYS A 87 8.25 44.44 102.55
N GLU A 88 7.19 44.79 103.27
CA GLU A 88 5.86 44.20 103.05
C GLU A 88 5.27 44.57 101.68
N ARG A 89 5.42 45.82 101.22
CA ARG A 89 5.04 46.21 99.84
C ARG A 89 5.82 45.42 98.79
N LEU A 90 7.13 45.21 99.00
CA LEU A 90 7.96 44.43 98.06
C LEU A 90 7.57 42.95 98.05
N LYS A 91 7.20 42.40 99.21
CA LYS A 91 6.67 41.04 99.35
C LYS A 91 5.31 40.90 98.64
N ALA A 92 4.42 41.88 98.80
CA ALA A 92 3.14 41.95 98.10
C ALA A 92 3.32 42.07 96.57
N LEU A 93 4.25 42.92 96.10
CA LEU A 93 4.58 43.06 94.68
C LEU A 93 5.11 41.74 94.09
N LYS A 94 6.04 41.07 94.79
CA LYS A 94 6.56 39.76 94.36
C LYS A 94 5.46 38.70 94.34
N ALA A 95 4.55 38.71 95.31
CA ALA A 95 3.39 37.82 95.32
C ALA A 95 2.46 38.09 94.13
N GLN A 96 2.20 39.36 93.79
CA GLN A 96 1.39 39.76 92.65
C GLN A 96 2.05 39.37 91.31
N GLN A 97 3.35 39.58 91.15
CA GLN A 97 4.10 39.16 89.96
C GLN A 97 4.08 37.63 89.80
N ASN A 98 4.26 36.88 90.89
CA ASN A 98 4.16 35.42 90.86
C ASN A 98 2.74 34.93 90.53
N ALA A 99 1.70 35.63 91.00
CA ALA A 99 0.32 35.32 90.67
C ALA A 99 0.03 35.59 89.18
N ALA A 100 0.44 36.74 88.66
CA ALA A 100 0.30 37.09 87.25
C ALA A 100 1.05 36.10 86.33
N PHE A 101 2.28 35.73 86.69
CA PHE A 101 3.05 34.73 85.94
C PHE A 101 2.38 33.34 85.94
N LYS A 102 1.82 32.90 87.08
CA LYS A 102 1.05 31.65 87.16
C LYS A 102 -0.22 31.72 86.31
N GLU A 103 -0.89 32.87 86.25
CA GLU A 103 -2.07 33.07 85.43
C GLU A 103 -1.73 33.06 83.94
N GLU A 104 -0.66 33.75 83.52
CA GLU A 104 -0.14 33.73 82.15
C GLU A 104 0.23 32.30 81.71
N GLN A 105 0.91 31.53 82.58
CA GLN A 105 1.21 30.13 82.30
C GLN A 105 -0.05 29.28 82.12
N ARG A 106 -1.09 29.50 82.94
CA ARG A 106 -2.39 28.82 82.78
C ARG A 106 -3.05 29.19 81.46
N GLN A 107 -3.06 30.47 81.10
CA GLN A 107 -3.62 30.95 79.83
C GLN A 107 -2.85 30.38 78.63
N ALA A 108 -1.52 30.35 78.68
CA ALA A 108 -0.69 29.74 77.64
C ALA A 108 -0.93 28.23 77.50
N GLN A 109 -1.12 27.50 78.60
CA GLN A 109 -1.49 26.08 78.56
C GLN A 109 -2.87 25.87 77.94
N ILE A 110 -3.86 26.71 78.26
CA ILE A 110 -5.19 26.66 77.65
C ILE A 110 -5.11 26.95 76.15
N ALA A 111 -4.35 27.97 75.74
CA ALA A 111 -4.14 28.31 74.33
C ALA A 111 -3.53 27.15 73.55
N ARG A 112 -2.45 26.54 74.08
CA ARG A 112 -1.82 25.34 73.48
C ARG A 112 -2.78 24.16 73.39
N LYS A 113 -3.63 23.93 74.39
CA LYS A 113 -4.65 22.87 74.33
C LYS A 113 -5.69 23.16 73.26
N LYS A 114 -6.18 24.40 73.15
CA LYS A 114 -7.13 24.81 72.10
C LYS A 114 -6.54 24.66 70.70
N GLU A 115 -5.28 25.01 70.52
CA GLU A 115 -4.57 24.85 69.24
C GLU A 115 -4.45 23.37 68.84
N LYS A 116 -4.04 22.49 69.77
CA LYS A 116 -3.99 21.04 69.53
C LYS A 116 -5.35 20.45 69.15
N ILE A 117 -6.44 20.92 69.77
CA ILE A 117 -7.80 20.49 69.43
C ILE A 117 -8.15 20.91 67.99
N ARG A 118 -7.87 22.18 67.63
CA ARG A 118 -8.11 22.68 66.26
C ARG A 118 -7.29 21.92 65.21
N GLU A 119 -6.03 21.62 65.52
CA GLU A 119 -5.16 20.83 64.64
C GLU A 119 -5.71 19.40 64.45
N ALA A 120 -6.12 18.73 65.53
CA ALA A 120 -6.73 17.41 65.46
C ALA A 120 -8.04 17.40 64.66
N GLU A 121 -8.90 18.41 64.82
CA GLU A 121 -10.12 18.57 64.03
C GLU A 121 -9.83 18.79 62.54
N ASN A 122 -8.83 19.61 62.21
CA ASN A 122 -8.42 19.84 60.83
C ASN A 122 -7.88 18.56 60.18
N ILE A 123 -7.04 17.80 60.88
CA ILE A 123 -6.54 16.50 60.41
C ILE A 123 -7.69 15.53 60.16
N ARG A 124 -8.68 15.47 61.07
CA ARG A 124 -9.85 14.61 60.90
C ARG A 124 -10.69 15.00 59.68
N ARG A 125 -10.96 16.30 59.50
CA ARG A 125 -11.67 16.82 58.31
C ARG A 125 -10.92 16.50 57.03
N GLU A 126 -9.61 16.64 57.01
CA GLU A 126 -8.78 16.31 55.86
C GLU A 126 -8.82 14.79 55.55
N GLN A 127 -8.76 13.93 56.58
CA GLN A 127 -8.89 12.49 56.40
C GLN A 127 -10.27 12.09 55.86
N GLU A 128 -11.34 12.70 56.35
CA GLU A 128 -12.71 12.47 55.84
C GLU A 128 -12.85 12.95 54.39
N ALA A 129 -12.30 14.12 54.04
CA ALA A 129 -12.27 14.62 52.67
C ALA A 129 -11.48 13.69 51.73
N ARG A 130 -10.31 13.20 52.16
CA ARG A 130 -9.52 12.22 51.41
C ARG A 130 -10.26 10.90 51.20
N LYS A 131 -11.03 10.42 52.20
CA LYS A 131 -11.86 9.21 52.06
C LYS A 131 -12.99 9.42 51.04
N LYS A 132 -13.70 10.55 51.09
CA LYS A 132 -14.76 10.89 50.12
C LYS A 132 -14.20 10.99 48.70
N ALA A 133 -13.09 11.72 48.51
CA ALA A 133 -12.43 11.84 47.21
C ALA A 133 -11.97 10.48 46.63
N ARG A 134 -11.53 9.54 47.49
CA ARG A 134 -11.21 8.17 47.06
C ARG A 134 -12.45 7.39 46.62
N GLN A 135 -13.57 7.52 47.34
CA GLN A 135 -14.84 6.88 46.96
C GLN A 135 -15.37 7.41 45.63
N GLU A 136 -15.34 8.73 45.42
CA GLU A 136 -15.74 9.36 44.17
C GLU A 136 -14.89 8.88 42.98
N LYS A 137 -13.56 8.84 43.15
CA LYS A 137 -12.66 8.29 42.12
C LYS A 137 -12.96 6.83 41.78
N MET A 138 -13.25 5.98 42.78
CA MET A 138 -13.62 4.58 42.53
C MET A 138 -14.94 4.46 41.77
N ILE A 139 -15.93 5.31 42.06
CA ILE A 139 -17.22 5.34 41.34
C ILE A 139 -17.00 5.78 39.90
N GLU A 140 -16.22 6.84 39.67
CA GLU A 140 -15.89 7.34 38.34
C GLU A 140 -15.15 6.28 37.51
N GLU A 141 -14.12 5.64 38.08
CA GLU A 141 -13.40 4.55 37.42
C GLU A 141 -14.32 3.36 37.08
N ALA A 142 -15.25 3.01 37.98
CA ALA A 142 -16.24 1.96 37.73
C ALA A 142 -17.20 2.32 36.59
N GLN A 143 -17.64 3.58 36.51
CA GLN A 143 -18.47 4.08 35.40
C GLN A 143 -17.71 4.07 34.08
N ILE A 144 -16.44 4.48 34.07
CA ILE A 144 -15.58 4.44 32.88
C ILE A 144 -15.40 2.99 32.41
N LYS A 145 -15.12 2.05 33.32
CA LYS A 145 -14.98 0.62 32.98
C LYS A 145 -16.28 0.06 32.38
N LYS A 146 -17.44 0.36 32.97
CA LYS A 146 -18.75 -0.04 32.42
C LYS A 146 -18.98 0.54 31.02
N ALA A 147 -18.68 1.82 30.81
CA ALA A 147 -18.82 2.47 29.50
C ALA A 147 -17.88 1.85 28.45
N GLN A 148 -16.65 1.51 28.82
CA GLN A 148 -15.70 0.82 27.94
C GLN A 148 -16.18 -0.59 27.58
N GLU A 149 -16.76 -1.33 28.52
CA GLU A 149 -17.32 -2.67 28.26
C GLU A 149 -18.49 -2.61 27.27
N VAL A 150 -19.42 -1.65 27.45
CA VAL A 150 -20.53 -1.42 26.51
C VAL A 150 -20.00 -1.09 25.11
N LYS A 151 -18.98 -0.22 25.00
CA LYS A 151 -18.34 0.10 23.73
C LYS A 151 -17.70 -1.13 23.07
N ARG A 152 -17.02 -1.98 23.85
CA ARG A 152 -16.42 -3.24 23.37
C ARG A 152 -17.48 -4.21 22.86
N LYS A 153 -18.56 -4.42 23.60
CA LYS A 153 -19.69 -5.28 23.18
C LYS A 153 -20.34 -4.76 21.89
N LYS A 154 -20.58 -3.45 21.78
CA LYS A 154 -21.11 -2.84 20.56
C LYS A 154 -20.19 -3.05 19.35
N LEU A 155 -18.88 -2.92 19.54
CA LEU A 155 -17.90 -3.15 18.48
C LEU A 155 -17.86 -4.62 18.06
N GLN A 156 -17.93 -5.56 19.01
CA GLN A 156 -17.99 -6.99 18.72
C GLN A 156 -19.26 -7.36 17.93
N MET A 157 -20.43 -6.84 18.34
CA MET A 157 -21.68 -7.06 17.60
C MET A 157 -21.61 -6.49 16.17
N LEU A 158 -21.00 -5.31 15.99
CA LEU A 158 -20.84 -4.71 14.67
C LEU A 158 -19.90 -5.54 13.77
N LYS A 159 -18.80 -6.07 14.34
CA LYS A 159 -17.90 -6.98 13.63
C LYS A 159 -18.63 -8.26 13.22
N ALA A 160 -19.34 -8.91 14.15
CA ALA A 160 -20.10 -10.12 13.88
C ALA A 160 -21.19 -9.90 12.81
N ASN A 161 -21.90 -8.78 12.84
CA ASN A 161 -22.89 -8.44 11.82
C ASN A 161 -22.24 -8.22 10.44
N ASN A 162 -21.09 -7.53 10.40
CA ASN A 162 -20.36 -7.35 9.14
C ASN A 162 -19.82 -8.67 8.59
N GLU A 163 -19.33 -9.57 9.45
CA GLU A 163 -18.89 -10.91 9.06
C GLU A 163 -20.05 -11.76 8.56
N ALA A 164 -21.20 -11.73 9.23
CA ALA A 164 -22.42 -12.41 8.78
C ALA A 164 -22.91 -11.88 7.42
N LYS A 165 -22.86 -10.55 7.20
CA LYS A 165 -23.18 -9.95 5.89
C LYS A 165 -22.21 -10.40 4.80
N LYS A 166 -20.91 -10.46 5.10
CA LYS A 166 -19.89 -10.96 4.16
C LYS A 166 -20.11 -12.44 3.83
N ALA A 167 -20.41 -13.28 4.83
CA ALA A 167 -20.70 -14.69 4.64
C ALA A 167 -21.93 -14.90 3.74
N LYS A 168 -23.03 -14.17 4.01
CA LYS A 168 -24.24 -14.23 3.19
C LYS A 168 -24.02 -13.74 1.75
N ALA A 169 -23.19 -12.72 1.56
CA ALA A 169 -22.82 -12.24 0.22
C ALA A 169 -21.98 -13.28 -0.55
N LEU A 170 -21.05 -13.95 0.13
CA LEU A 170 -20.25 -15.02 -0.46
C LEU A 170 -21.11 -16.23 -0.85
N GLU A 171 -22.04 -16.63 0.02
CA GLU A 171 -22.98 -17.72 -0.28
C GLU A 171 -23.86 -17.39 -1.50
N ALA A 172 -24.34 -16.16 -1.61
CA ALA A 172 -25.09 -15.70 -2.78
C ALA A 172 -24.25 -15.71 -4.07
N GLN A 173 -22.97 -15.34 -3.99
CA GLN A 173 -22.05 -15.42 -5.14
C GLN A 173 -21.82 -16.87 -5.58
N ILE A 174 -21.58 -17.79 -4.63
CA ILE A 174 -21.40 -19.21 -4.93
C ILE A 174 -22.67 -19.79 -5.58
N ALA A 175 -23.86 -19.43 -5.09
CA ALA A 175 -25.12 -19.86 -5.69
C ALA A 175 -25.30 -19.34 -7.12
N GLN A 176 -24.96 -18.06 -7.37
CA GLN A 176 -24.99 -17.48 -8.72
C GLN A 176 -24.00 -18.16 -9.67
N GLU A 177 -22.77 -18.41 -9.23
CA GLU A 177 -21.77 -19.10 -10.03
C GLU A 177 -22.22 -20.53 -10.39
N LYS A 178 -22.84 -21.25 -9.45
CA LYS A 178 -23.40 -22.58 -9.70
C LYS A 178 -24.49 -22.53 -10.77
N GLN A 179 -25.42 -21.58 -10.69
CA GLN A 179 -26.45 -21.38 -11.71
C GLN A 179 -25.85 -21.05 -13.09
N ILE A 180 -24.81 -20.20 -13.14
CA ILE A 180 -24.10 -19.88 -14.38
C ILE A 180 -23.42 -21.12 -14.96
N GLN A 181 -22.79 -21.95 -14.13
CA GLN A 181 -22.15 -23.18 -14.58
C GLN A 181 -23.17 -24.20 -15.11
N GLU A 182 -24.31 -24.37 -14.43
CA GLU A 182 -25.39 -25.24 -14.88
C GLU A 182 -25.97 -24.75 -16.21
N ALA A 183 -26.21 -23.44 -16.36
CA ALA A 183 -26.66 -22.86 -17.62
C ALA A 183 -25.63 -23.03 -18.75
N LYS A 184 -24.32 -22.91 -18.46
CA LYS A 184 -23.26 -23.20 -19.44
C LYS A 184 -23.25 -24.66 -19.87
N LYS A 185 -23.40 -25.60 -18.92
CA LYS A 185 -23.49 -27.04 -19.21
C LYS A 185 -24.72 -27.36 -20.06
N ALA A 186 -25.87 -26.78 -19.76
CA ALA A 186 -27.09 -26.96 -20.54
C ALA A 186 -26.92 -26.47 -21.99
N LYS A 187 -26.36 -25.25 -22.18
CA LYS A 187 -26.06 -24.72 -23.52
C LYS A 187 -25.06 -25.56 -24.29
N ALA A 188 -24.04 -26.10 -23.63
CA ALA A 188 -23.05 -26.98 -24.26
C ALA A 188 -23.69 -28.29 -24.73
N LEU A 189 -24.56 -28.90 -23.91
CA LEU A 189 -25.28 -30.11 -24.27
C LEU A 189 -26.23 -29.88 -25.46
N GLU A 190 -26.92 -28.74 -25.49
CA GLU A 190 -27.78 -28.35 -26.61
C GLU A 190 -26.97 -28.14 -27.90
N ALA A 191 -25.83 -27.44 -27.82
CA ALA A 191 -24.93 -27.26 -28.95
C ALA A 191 -24.40 -28.61 -29.48
N GLU A 192 -24.08 -29.55 -28.60
CA GLU A 192 -23.66 -30.90 -28.98
C GLU A 192 -24.78 -31.67 -29.70
N LYS A 193 -26.03 -31.58 -29.22
CA LYS A 193 -27.19 -32.18 -29.90
C LYS A 193 -27.38 -31.60 -31.30
N ILE A 194 -27.28 -30.27 -31.45
CA ILE A 194 -27.37 -29.59 -32.75
C ILE A 194 -26.24 -30.05 -33.68
N GLN A 195 -25.00 -30.17 -33.18
CA GLN A 195 -23.88 -30.65 -33.99
C GLN A 195 -24.06 -32.10 -34.44
N LYS A 196 -24.52 -32.99 -33.55
CA LYS A 196 -24.82 -34.39 -33.89
C LYS A 196 -25.94 -34.49 -34.94
N ALA A 197 -26.99 -33.68 -34.82
CA ALA A 197 -28.06 -33.62 -35.82
C ALA A 197 -27.55 -33.16 -37.19
N LYS A 198 -26.76 -32.07 -37.24
CA LYS A 198 -26.13 -31.59 -38.48
C LYS A 198 -25.19 -32.62 -39.11
N ALA A 199 -24.42 -33.34 -38.29
CA ALA A 199 -23.53 -34.39 -38.76
C ALA A 199 -24.31 -35.59 -39.35
N LEU A 200 -25.44 -35.96 -38.74
CA LEU A 200 -26.33 -37.00 -39.27
C LEU A 200 -26.94 -36.58 -40.60
N GLU A 201 -27.43 -35.36 -40.71
CA GLU A 201 -27.98 -34.80 -41.94
C GLU A 201 -26.93 -34.75 -43.06
N ALA A 202 -25.70 -34.34 -42.75
CA ALA A 202 -24.59 -34.33 -43.69
C ALA A 202 -24.23 -35.75 -44.17
N LYS A 203 -24.23 -36.75 -43.28
CA LYS A 203 -24.03 -38.16 -43.64
C LYS A 203 -25.13 -38.67 -44.57
N GLN A 204 -26.38 -38.35 -44.30
CA GLN A 204 -27.51 -38.72 -45.17
C GLN A 204 -27.40 -38.08 -46.55
N LYS A 205 -27.05 -36.79 -46.63
CA LYS A 205 -26.79 -36.08 -47.90
C LYS A 205 -25.65 -36.70 -48.68
N LEU A 206 -24.55 -37.06 -48.02
CA LEU A 206 -23.42 -37.74 -48.66
C LEU A 206 -23.81 -39.12 -49.18
N ALA A 207 -24.55 -39.91 -48.40
CA ALA A 207 -25.03 -41.22 -48.82
C ALA A 207 -25.98 -41.11 -50.05
N ALA A 208 -26.86 -40.12 -50.07
CA ALA A 208 -27.74 -39.84 -51.20
C ALA A 208 -26.95 -39.43 -52.46
N GLN A 209 -25.94 -38.57 -52.32
CA GLN A 209 -25.04 -38.20 -53.41
C GLN A 209 -24.25 -39.41 -53.94
N GLN A 210 -23.75 -40.26 -53.06
CA GLN A 210 -23.05 -41.50 -53.46
C GLN A 210 -23.97 -42.47 -54.18
N ALA A 211 -25.23 -42.62 -53.73
CA ALA A 211 -26.21 -43.45 -54.41
C ALA A 211 -26.54 -42.92 -55.82
N LEU A 212 -26.69 -41.59 -55.96
CA LEU A 212 -26.89 -40.95 -57.26
C LEU A 212 -25.67 -41.13 -58.18
N ALA A 213 -24.46 -40.96 -57.64
CA ALA A 213 -23.22 -41.18 -58.39
C ALA A 213 -23.07 -42.63 -58.83
N ARG A 214 -23.44 -43.61 -57.98
CA ARG A 214 -23.47 -45.03 -58.36
C ARG A 214 -24.47 -45.31 -59.48
N LYS A 215 -25.68 -44.75 -59.41
CA LYS A 215 -26.68 -44.87 -60.49
C LYS A 215 -26.16 -44.28 -61.81
N LYS A 216 -25.58 -43.09 -61.76
CA LYS A 216 -24.97 -42.45 -62.94
C LYS A 216 -23.80 -43.27 -63.50
N ALA A 217 -22.93 -43.78 -62.64
CA ALA A 217 -21.81 -44.62 -63.05
C ALA A 217 -22.26 -45.97 -63.60
N GLU A 218 -23.36 -46.55 -63.10
CA GLU A 218 -23.95 -47.77 -63.65
C GLU A 218 -24.59 -47.52 -65.01
N GLU A 219 -25.31 -46.40 -65.18
CA GLU A 219 -25.87 -45.98 -66.47
C GLU A 219 -24.76 -45.68 -67.48
N GLU A 220 -23.70 -45.00 -67.05
CA GLU A 220 -22.51 -44.75 -67.86
C GLU A 220 -21.76 -46.06 -68.20
N ARG A 221 -21.70 -47.03 -67.28
CA ARG A 221 -21.16 -48.38 -67.57
C ARG A 221 -22.01 -49.13 -68.58
N LYS A 222 -23.34 -49.00 -68.53
CA LYS A 222 -24.23 -49.58 -69.55
C LYS A 222 -24.00 -48.93 -70.92
N ARG A 223 -23.95 -47.60 -70.98
CA ARG A 223 -23.61 -46.86 -72.21
C ARG A 223 -22.22 -47.22 -72.73
N LYS A 224 -21.22 -47.29 -71.86
CA LYS A 224 -19.87 -47.71 -72.22
C LYS A 224 -19.78 -49.17 -72.62
N ALA A 225 -20.60 -50.07 -72.07
CA ALA A 225 -20.66 -51.47 -72.49
C ALA A 225 -21.36 -51.61 -73.86
N GLU A 226 -22.39 -50.82 -74.12
CA GLU A 226 -23.04 -50.71 -75.44
C GLU A 226 -22.07 -50.12 -76.46
N GLU A 227 -21.39 -49.03 -76.12
CA GLU A 227 -20.37 -48.38 -76.92
C GLU A 227 -19.16 -49.31 -77.11
N GLN A 228 -18.72 -50.04 -76.08
CA GLN A 228 -17.70 -51.09 -76.19
C GLN A 228 -18.17 -52.26 -77.04
N ALA A 229 -19.45 -52.64 -77.06
CA ALA A 229 -19.94 -53.67 -77.98
C ALA A 229 -19.94 -53.19 -79.44
N VAL A 230 -20.15 -51.88 -79.68
CA VAL A 230 -19.98 -51.25 -81.00
C VAL A 230 -18.50 -51.14 -81.37
N ILE A 231 -17.67 -50.66 -80.44
CA ILE A 231 -16.22 -50.55 -80.60
C ILE A 231 -15.58 -51.93 -80.71
N GLU A 232 -16.04 -52.99 -80.06
CA GLU A 232 -15.49 -54.35 -80.18
C GLU A 232 -15.87 -54.98 -81.53
N LYS A 233 -17.00 -54.58 -82.12
CA LYS A 233 -17.28 -54.85 -83.54
C LYS A 233 -16.35 -54.07 -84.46
N GLU A 234 -16.07 -52.80 -84.16
CA GLU A 234 -15.10 -51.99 -84.91
C GLU A 234 -13.64 -52.38 -84.65
N GLU A 235 -13.30 -52.90 -83.48
CA GLU A 235 -12.00 -53.36 -83.04
C GLU A 235 -11.76 -54.78 -83.52
N LYS A 236 -12.75 -55.65 -83.66
CA LYS A 236 -12.56 -56.85 -84.49
C LYS A 236 -12.21 -56.48 -85.94
N ALA A 237 -12.72 -55.35 -86.44
CA ALA A 237 -12.35 -54.80 -87.75
C ALA A 237 -11.01 -54.02 -87.76
N LYS A 238 -10.62 -53.37 -86.64
CA LYS A 238 -9.34 -52.66 -86.48
C LYS A 238 -8.21 -53.54 -85.97
N ILE A 239 -8.41 -54.61 -85.22
CA ILE A 239 -7.41 -55.61 -84.79
C ILE A 239 -6.87 -56.36 -86.01
N LYS A 240 -7.71 -56.56 -87.04
CA LYS A 240 -7.26 -56.94 -88.39
C LYS A 240 -6.31 -55.91 -89.04
N ARG A 241 -6.41 -54.63 -88.66
CA ARG A 241 -5.60 -53.49 -89.16
C ARG A 241 -4.50 -53.02 -88.19
N LEU A 242 -4.50 -53.50 -86.95
CA LEU A 242 -3.61 -53.04 -85.86
C LEU A 242 -2.71 -54.18 -85.34
N GLN A 243 -2.91 -55.43 -85.80
CA GLN A 243 -1.83 -56.43 -85.89
C GLN A 243 -0.68 -55.91 -86.78
N GLU A 244 -0.94 -54.93 -87.66
CA GLU A 244 0.08 -54.26 -88.48
C GLU A 244 0.77 -53.07 -87.79
N GLN A 245 0.20 -52.49 -86.72
CA GLN A 245 0.70 -51.21 -86.18
C GLN A 245 1.22 -51.27 -84.74
N ARG A 246 1.06 -52.39 -84.04
CA ARG A 246 1.59 -52.58 -82.67
C ARG A 246 2.85 -53.46 -82.60
N GLU A 247 3.70 -53.37 -83.62
CA GLU A 247 5.15 -53.60 -83.50
C GLU A 247 5.89 -52.38 -82.90
N ARG A 248 5.21 -51.26 -82.68
CA ARG A 248 5.86 -50.04 -82.20
C ARG A 248 5.29 -49.57 -80.88
N GLU A 249 6.19 -49.50 -79.93
CA GLU A 249 6.15 -48.63 -78.75
C GLU A 249 5.32 -49.13 -77.57
N ILE A 250 5.88 -50.19 -77.01
CA ILE A 250 5.89 -50.46 -75.58
C ILE A 250 6.76 -49.41 -74.85
N GLN A 251 6.27 -48.93 -73.69
CA GLN A 251 7.02 -48.36 -72.53
C GLN A 251 7.43 -46.87 -72.59
N ARG A 252 7.31 -46.00 -71.56
CA ARG A 252 7.39 -46.24 -70.09
C ARG A 252 7.10 -44.97 -69.22
N ASN A 253 6.55 -45.23 -68.02
CA ASN A 253 6.84 -44.72 -66.65
C ASN A 253 6.67 -43.24 -66.22
N LYS A 254 5.96 -42.91 -65.10
CA LYS A 254 6.20 -43.14 -63.63
C LYS A 254 7.45 -42.41 -63.10
N VAL A 255 7.55 -41.75 -61.92
CA VAL A 255 6.72 -41.36 -60.75
C VAL A 255 7.71 -40.73 -59.70
N LYS A 256 7.21 -40.10 -58.62
CA LYS A 256 7.83 -39.78 -57.29
C LYS A 256 8.64 -38.47 -57.17
N LYS A 257 8.52 -37.56 -56.16
CA LYS A 257 8.28 -37.53 -54.68
C LYS A 257 9.60 -37.44 -53.88
N GLU A 258 9.79 -36.41 -53.03
CA GLU A 258 10.22 -36.50 -51.60
C GLU A 258 10.65 -35.16 -50.92
N LYS A 259 10.57 -35.17 -49.57
CA LYS A 259 10.77 -34.08 -48.57
C LYS A 259 12.18 -34.15 -47.95
N LYS A 260 12.71 -33.00 -47.45
CA LYS A 260 13.82 -32.94 -46.47
C LYS A 260 13.69 -31.82 -45.42
N SER A 261 14.36 -32.12 -44.31
CA SER A 261 14.48 -31.61 -42.93
C SER A 261 14.73 -30.12 -42.69
N ALA A 262 14.43 -29.71 -41.44
CA ALA A 262 14.43 -28.36 -40.89
C ALA A 262 15.76 -27.96 -40.23
N ALA A 263 16.18 -26.70 -40.41
CA ALA A 263 17.35 -26.05 -39.82
C ALA A 263 16.98 -24.62 -39.41
N ALA A 264 17.13 -24.21 -38.16
CA ALA A 264 16.55 -22.96 -37.61
C ALA A 264 16.68 -21.68 -38.49
N THR A 265 15.58 -20.93 -38.61
CA THR A 265 15.43 -19.71 -39.43
C THR A 265 16.31 -18.55 -39.00
N GLU A 266 16.99 -17.94 -39.97
CA GLU A 266 17.82 -16.75 -39.79
C GLU A 266 17.00 -15.49 -39.48
N PRO A 267 17.59 -14.49 -38.81
CA PRO A 267 16.86 -13.32 -38.34
C PRO A 267 16.48 -12.35 -39.47
N LEU A 268 15.21 -11.95 -39.50
CA LEU A 268 14.72 -10.84 -40.31
C LEU A 268 15.35 -9.51 -39.85
N LYS A 269 15.63 -8.63 -40.82
CA LYS A 269 15.98 -7.22 -40.58
C LYS A 269 14.73 -6.39 -40.84
N PHE A 270 14.35 -5.53 -39.89
CA PHE A 270 13.14 -4.72 -40.01
C PHE A 270 13.48 -3.26 -40.34
N GLN A 271 12.86 -2.72 -41.39
CA GLN A 271 12.96 -1.30 -41.77
C GLN A 271 11.57 -0.66 -41.84
N LEU A 272 11.47 0.61 -41.45
CA LEU A 272 10.19 1.33 -41.51
C LEU A 272 9.86 1.65 -42.98
N LEU A 273 8.62 1.36 -43.39
CA LEU A 273 8.17 1.68 -44.74
C LEU A 273 8.00 3.21 -44.91
N ASN A 274 8.83 3.83 -45.74
CA ASN A 274 8.75 5.27 -46.03
C ASN A 274 7.65 5.65 -47.05
N LYS A 275 6.98 4.69 -47.68
CA LYS A 275 6.05 4.92 -48.80
C LYS A 275 4.56 4.80 -48.42
N ILE A 276 3.76 5.40 -49.30
CA ILE A 276 2.32 5.65 -49.31
C ILE A 276 1.47 4.38 -49.12
N TYR A 277 1.51 3.77 -47.94
CA TYR A 277 0.38 2.95 -47.50
C TYR A 277 -0.73 3.88 -47.00
N HIS A 278 -1.99 3.45 -47.06
CA HIS A 278 -3.08 4.16 -46.40
C HIS A 278 -2.73 4.25 -44.90
N LYS A 279 -2.15 5.38 -44.49
CA LYS A 279 -1.58 5.60 -43.15
C LYS A 279 -2.64 5.54 -42.05
N PHE A 280 -3.91 5.59 -42.44
CA PHE A 280 -5.04 5.68 -41.55
C PHE A 280 -6.07 4.63 -41.93
N GLY A 281 -6.30 3.68 -41.03
CA GLY A 281 -7.50 2.85 -41.01
C GLY A 281 -8.29 3.08 -39.73
N THR A 282 -9.37 2.33 -39.57
CA THR A 282 -10.28 2.42 -38.42
C THR A 282 -10.37 1.13 -37.63
N SER A 283 -9.53 0.16 -37.94
CA SER A 283 -9.55 -1.18 -37.34
C SER A 283 -8.48 -1.33 -36.29
N GLU A 284 -8.67 -2.32 -35.42
CA GLU A 284 -7.79 -2.61 -34.29
C GLU A 284 -7.34 -4.07 -34.32
N ILE A 285 -6.08 -4.31 -34.01
CA ILE A 285 -5.53 -5.65 -33.84
C ILE A 285 -5.01 -5.78 -32.42
N HIS A 286 -5.60 -6.72 -31.70
CA HIS A 286 -5.25 -7.07 -30.34
C HIS A 286 -4.73 -8.50 -30.35
N GLY A 287 -3.66 -8.77 -29.60
CA GLY A 287 -3.17 -10.14 -29.50
C GLY A 287 -2.47 -10.46 -28.20
N HIS A 288 -2.49 -11.75 -27.88
CA HIS A 288 -1.86 -12.33 -26.70
C HIS A 288 -0.83 -13.37 -27.13
N VAL A 289 0.34 -13.36 -26.49
CA VAL A 289 1.49 -14.18 -26.88
C VAL A 289 1.91 -15.13 -25.77
N ILE A 290 2.02 -16.40 -26.12
CA ILE A 290 2.38 -17.49 -25.21
C ILE A 290 3.62 -18.21 -25.77
N TYR A 291 4.68 -18.30 -24.97
CA TYR A 291 5.85 -19.13 -25.29
C TYR A 291 5.88 -20.30 -24.33
N LEU A 292 6.03 -21.52 -24.85
CA LEU A 292 6.06 -22.74 -24.04
C LEU A 292 7.45 -23.37 -24.15
N ASN A 293 8.04 -23.81 -23.04
CA ASN A 293 9.26 -24.62 -23.07
C ASN A 293 8.98 -26.08 -23.48
N GLY A 294 10.03 -26.91 -23.51
CA GLY A 294 9.93 -28.34 -23.77
C GLY A 294 8.94 -29.08 -22.84
N SER A 295 8.84 -28.66 -21.58
CA SER A 295 7.92 -29.21 -20.57
C SER A 295 6.50 -28.64 -20.62
N GLY A 296 6.21 -27.72 -21.54
CA GLY A 296 4.89 -27.09 -21.68
C GLY A 296 4.60 -25.97 -20.67
N GLN A 297 5.59 -25.57 -19.86
CA GLN A 297 5.48 -24.42 -18.98
C GLN A 297 5.69 -23.12 -19.77
N GLU A 298 5.02 -22.08 -19.32
CA GLU A 298 5.10 -20.79 -19.98
C GLU A 298 6.41 -20.06 -19.64
N VAL A 299 7.11 -19.60 -20.68
CA VAL A 299 8.37 -18.88 -20.56
C VAL A 299 8.13 -17.41 -20.87
N ARG A 300 8.61 -16.54 -19.97
CA ARG A 300 8.62 -15.10 -20.21
C ARG A 300 9.87 -14.71 -20.99
N LEU A 301 9.68 -14.23 -22.21
CA LEU A 301 10.76 -13.64 -23.01
C LEU A 301 10.82 -12.13 -22.79
N SER A 302 12.03 -11.57 -22.70
CA SER A 302 12.25 -10.14 -22.52
C SER A 302 12.43 -9.43 -23.87
N GLY A 303 12.04 -8.15 -23.92
CA GLY A 303 12.27 -7.29 -25.09
C GLY A 303 11.55 -7.73 -26.36
N ALA A 304 10.40 -8.41 -26.24
CA ALA A 304 9.64 -8.87 -27.39
C ALA A 304 9.01 -7.70 -28.16
N LYS A 305 9.39 -7.58 -29.43
CA LYS A 305 8.92 -6.54 -30.34
C LYS A 305 7.96 -7.14 -31.35
N VAL A 306 6.82 -6.48 -31.55
CA VAL A 306 5.77 -6.92 -32.47
C VAL A 306 5.77 -5.97 -33.65
N TYR A 307 5.83 -6.54 -34.86
CA TYR A 307 5.81 -5.82 -36.12
C TYR A 307 4.54 -6.16 -36.88
N LEU A 308 3.95 -5.13 -37.49
CA LEU A 308 2.84 -5.27 -38.42
C LEU A 308 3.35 -5.01 -39.84
N LEU A 309 3.37 -6.06 -40.66
CA LEU A 309 3.89 -6.01 -42.03
C LEU A 309 2.78 -6.25 -43.04
N PRO A 310 2.68 -5.43 -44.11
CA PRO A 310 1.77 -5.72 -45.19
C PRO A 310 2.23 -6.98 -45.94
N VAL A 311 1.27 -7.80 -46.35
CA VAL A 311 1.56 -8.99 -47.16
C VAL A 311 2.18 -8.56 -48.50
N SER A 312 3.30 -9.17 -48.86
CA SER A 312 4.01 -8.95 -50.13
C SER A 312 4.57 -10.26 -50.65
N ALA A 313 4.87 -10.36 -51.95
CA ALA A 313 5.45 -11.56 -52.55
C ALA A 313 6.76 -11.98 -51.87
N LYS A 314 7.62 -11.01 -51.52
CA LYS A 314 8.85 -11.26 -50.76
C LYS A 314 8.56 -11.88 -49.39
N LEU A 315 7.64 -11.29 -48.64
CA LEU A 315 7.31 -11.76 -47.29
C LEU A 315 6.60 -13.12 -47.30
N ASN A 316 5.76 -13.39 -48.32
CA ASN A 316 5.15 -14.70 -48.54
C ASN A 316 6.22 -15.75 -48.81
N HIS A 317 7.17 -15.46 -49.73
CA HIS A 317 8.27 -16.36 -50.02
C HIS A 317 9.06 -16.71 -48.76
N TRP A 318 9.34 -15.71 -47.90
CA TRP A 318 10.02 -15.96 -46.65
C TRP A 318 9.20 -16.80 -45.67
N PHE A 319 7.92 -16.45 -45.54
CA PHE A 319 7.01 -17.16 -44.65
C PHE A 319 6.88 -18.64 -45.04
N GLU A 320 6.69 -18.93 -46.33
CA GLU A 320 6.46 -20.29 -46.83
C GLU A 320 7.73 -21.14 -46.90
N ASN A 321 8.86 -20.56 -47.32
CA ASN A 321 10.08 -21.33 -47.57
C ASN A 321 11.01 -21.42 -46.36
N TYR A 322 10.99 -20.41 -45.48
CA TYR A 322 11.91 -20.35 -44.33
C TYR A 322 11.18 -20.47 -42.99
N TYR A 323 10.15 -19.66 -42.74
CA TYR A 323 9.46 -19.68 -41.44
C TYR A 323 8.68 -20.99 -41.22
N LEU A 324 7.79 -21.37 -42.15
CA LEU A 324 6.99 -22.60 -42.02
C LEU A 324 7.84 -23.87 -42.06
N GLN A 325 8.96 -23.85 -42.79
CA GLN A 325 9.84 -24.99 -42.90
C GLN A 325 10.88 -25.03 -41.77
N ASN A 326 10.91 -24.02 -40.89
CA ASN A 326 11.98 -23.78 -39.93
C ASN A 326 13.34 -23.98 -40.60
N LYS A 327 13.58 -23.28 -41.72
CA LYS A 327 14.84 -23.31 -42.50
C LYS A 327 15.58 -21.98 -42.34
N SER A 328 16.90 -22.01 -42.14
CA SER A 328 17.80 -20.88 -42.36
C SER A 328 17.87 -20.62 -43.85
N ASN A 329 18.05 -19.36 -44.23
CA ASN A 329 18.34 -19.04 -45.61
C ASN A 329 19.86 -18.96 -45.77
N PRO A 330 20.55 -20.00 -46.28
CA PRO A 330 22.01 -20.03 -46.34
C PRO A 330 22.62 -18.93 -47.21
N ASN A 331 21.81 -18.24 -48.02
CA ASN A 331 22.27 -17.25 -49.00
C ASN A 331 21.82 -15.80 -48.67
N ASP A 332 21.32 -15.51 -47.46
CA ASP A 332 20.70 -14.21 -47.19
C ASP A 332 21.65 -13.21 -46.52
N ASN A 333 21.79 -12.04 -47.13
CA ASN A 333 22.38 -10.85 -46.52
C ASN A 333 21.48 -10.24 -45.41
N GLY A 334 20.69 -11.08 -44.73
CA GLY A 334 19.58 -10.73 -43.86
C GLY A 334 18.42 -10.12 -44.67
N MET A 335 17.34 -10.87 -44.83
CA MET A 335 16.15 -10.38 -45.51
C MET A 335 15.62 -9.11 -44.82
N VAL A 336 15.59 -8.01 -45.55
CA VAL A 336 15.01 -6.76 -45.09
C VAL A 336 13.51 -6.76 -45.36
N ALA A 337 12.72 -6.79 -44.29
CA ALA A 337 11.27 -6.68 -44.34
C ALA A 337 10.84 -5.29 -43.87
N ASN A 338 9.96 -4.68 -44.67
CA ASN A 338 9.42 -3.37 -44.34
C ASN A 338 8.16 -3.51 -43.50
N TYR A 339 8.09 -2.79 -42.38
CA TYR A 339 6.93 -2.77 -41.50
C TYR A 339 6.23 -1.42 -41.52
N LEU A 340 4.94 -1.42 -41.21
CA LEU A 340 4.12 -0.21 -41.11
C LEU A 340 4.22 0.40 -39.72
N ASN A 341 4.07 -0.45 -38.71
CA ASN A 341 4.11 -0.04 -37.32
C ASN A 341 4.78 -1.14 -36.48
N SER A 342 5.36 -0.75 -35.35
CA SER A 342 5.92 -1.66 -34.38
C SER A 342 5.54 -1.24 -32.97
N THR A 343 5.26 -2.23 -32.13
CA THR A 343 4.98 -2.04 -30.70
C THR A 343 5.75 -3.08 -29.89
N TYR A 344 5.65 -3.02 -28.57
CA TYR A 344 6.26 -3.98 -27.65
C TYR A 344 5.18 -4.76 -26.93
N LEU A 345 5.48 -6.01 -26.56
CA LEU A 345 4.60 -6.74 -25.64
C LEU A 345 4.59 -6.05 -24.28
N ASN A 346 3.39 -5.89 -23.72
CA ASN A 346 3.23 -5.40 -22.36
C ASN A 346 3.60 -6.48 -21.31
N LEU A 347 3.48 -6.14 -20.02
CA LEU A 347 3.80 -7.07 -18.92
C LEU A 347 2.91 -8.32 -18.88
N GLU A 348 1.71 -8.22 -19.47
CA GLU A 348 0.70 -9.28 -19.58
C GLU A 348 0.80 -10.06 -20.90
N LYS A 349 1.85 -9.81 -21.70
CA LYS A 349 2.10 -10.46 -23.00
C LYS A 349 1.06 -10.12 -24.07
N ASN A 350 0.39 -8.97 -23.91
CA ASN A 350 -0.55 -8.42 -24.87
C ASN A 350 0.13 -7.37 -25.76
N PHE A 351 -0.35 -7.21 -26.98
CA PHE A 351 -0.04 -6.09 -27.86
C PHE A 351 -1.29 -5.59 -28.58
N GLU A 352 -1.22 -4.33 -29.00
CA GLU A 352 -2.32 -3.63 -29.64
C GLU A 352 -1.80 -2.76 -30.78
N PHE A 353 -2.47 -2.80 -31.92
CA PHE A 353 -2.31 -1.88 -33.03
C PHE A 353 -3.63 -1.18 -33.30
N TYR A 354 -3.59 0.14 -33.33
CA TYR A 354 -4.74 1.00 -33.60
C TYR A 354 -4.64 1.63 -34.98
N GLY A 355 -5.79 1.94 -35.57
CA GLY A 355 -5.86 2.65 -36.85
C GLY A 355 -5.33 1.85 -38.04
N VAL A 356 -5.48 0.53 -38.01
CA VAL A 356 -4.97 -0.35 -39.07
C VAL A 356 -5.89 -0.30 -40.28
N ALA A 357 -5.31 -0.06 -41.46
CA ALA A 357 -6.05 -0.06 -42.72
C ALA A 357 -6.58 -1.46 -43.09
N GLU A 358 -7.59 -1.51 -43.95
CA GLU A 358 -8.08 -2.76 -44.50
C GLU A 358 -7.02 -3.43 -45.39
N GLY A 359 -6.84 -4.74 -45.23
CA GLY A 359 -5.84 -5.50 -45.97
C GLY A 359 -5.39 -6.79 -45.29
N SER A 360 -4.46 -7.49 -45.93
CA SER A 360 -3.79 -8.65 -45.35
C SER A 360 -2.45 -8.24 -44.74
N TYR A 361 -2.20 -8.67 -43.52
CA TYR A 361 -0.97 -8.37 -42.79
C TYR A 361 -0.34 -9.63 -42.21
N TYR A 362 0.97 -9.61 -42.03
CA TYR A 362 1.65 -10.50 -41.11
C TYR A 362 1.90 -9.76 -39.81
N VAL A 363 1.49 -10.37 -38.71
CA VAL A 363 1.95 -9.98 -37.37
C VAL A 363 3.14 -10.87 -37.05
N ILE A 364 4.31 -10.25 -36.92
CA ILE A 364 5.56 -10.93 -36.61
C ILE A 364 6.03 -10.47 -35.23
N ILE A 365 6.19 -11.43 -34.31
CA ILE A 365 6.70 -11.20 -32.97
C ILE A 365 8.13 -11.70 -32.93
N GLU A 366 9.07 -10.79 -32.68
CA GLU A 366 10.47 -11.06 -32.46
C GLU A 366 10.74 -11.03 -30.95
N ALA A 367 11.33 -12.10 -30.42
CA ALA A 367 11.76 -12.16 -29.04
C ALA A 367 13.18 -12.74 -28.96
N LYS A 368 13.95 -12.36 -27.93
CA LYS A 368 15.25 -12.96 -27.67
C LYS A 368 15.08 -14.24 -26.84
N TYR A 369 15.87 -15.27 -27.13
CA TYR A 369 15.98 -16.39 -26.21
C TYR A 369 16.52 -15.90 -24.86
N PRO A 370 16.07 -16.50 -23.73
CA PRO A 370 16.71 -16.27 -22.45
C PRO A 370 18.18 -16.70 -22.53
N SER A 371 19.07 -15.95 -21.86
CA SER A 371 20.51 -16.26 -21.86
C SER A 371 20.84 -17.69 -21.42
N SER A 372 19.95 -18.31 -20.62
CA SER A 372 20.07 -19.69 -20.17
C SER A 372 19.78 -20.75 -21.24
N MET A 373 19.08 -20.41 -22.33
CA MET A 373 18.74 -21.36 -23.41
C MET A 373 19.65 -21.20 -24.62
N ALA A 374 19.77 -19.97 -25.12
CA ALA A 374 20.59 -19.68 -26.29
C ALA A 374 20.94 -18.19 -26.32
N ARG A 375 22.23 -17.89 -26.21
CA ARG A 375 22.73 -16.52 -26.33
C ARG A 375 22.56 -16.04 -27.77
N ASP A 376 22.09 -14.80 -27.92
CA ASP A 376 21.96 -14.06 -29.19
C ASP A 376 21.05 -14.69 -30.26
N LYS A 377 20.31 -15.75 -29.93
CA LYS A 377 19.28 -16.31 -30.82
C LYS A 377 17.98 -15.55 -30.68
N LYS A 378 17.31 -15.34 -31.82
CA LYS A 378 15.97 -14.74 -31.89
C LYS A 378 14.91 -15.78 -32.21
N ILE A 379 13.74 -15.58 -31.67
CA ILE A 379 12.54 -16.38 -31.89
C ILE A 379 11.56 -15.51 -32.65
N TYR A 380 11.02 -16.08 -33.73
CA TYR A 380 9.94 -15.45 -34.48
C TYR A 380 8.65 -16.25 -34.30
N ILE A 381 7.54 -15.53 -34.12
CA ILE A 381 6.20 -16.03 -34.37
C ILE A 381 5.59 -15.16 -35.46
N ALA A 382 5.17 -15.77 -36.57
CA ALA A 382 4.51 -15.06 -37.66
C ALA A 382 3.12 -15.66 -37.89
N LYS A 383 2.12 -14.78 -38.02
CA LYS A 383 0.74 -15.16 -38.38
C LYS A 383 0.17 -14.18 -39.39
N LYS A 384 -0.45 -14.69 -40.43
CA LYS A 384 -1.23 -13.88 -41.37
C LYS A 384 -2.58 -13.53 -40.75
N VAL A 385 -2.96 -12.27 -40.78
CA VAL A 385 -4.25 -11.74 -40.31
C VAL A 385 -4.92 -10.95 -41.44
N GLN A 386 -6.23 -11.12 -41.58
CA GLN A 386 -7.04 -10.35 -42.53
C GLN A 386 -7.79 -9.26 -41.77
N VAL A 387 -7.50 -8.00 -42.08
CA VAL A 387 -8.15 -6.84 -41.49
C VAL A 387 -9.22 -6.34 -42.44
N GLY A 388 -10.47 -6.28 -41.96
CA GLY A 388 -11.57 -5.62 -42.66
C GLY A 388 -11.89 -4.26 -42.04
N LYS A 389 -12.75 -3.47 -42.68
CA LYS A 389 -13.18 -2.14 -42.22
C LYS A 389 -13.90 -2.17 -40.85
N TYR A 390 -13.51 -1.29 -39.93
CA TYR A 390 -14.09 -1.16 -38.57
C TYR A 390 -14.12 -2.46 -37.75
N LYS A 391 -13.11 -3.32 -37.90
CA LYS A 391 -13.06 -4.60 -37.17
C LYS A 391 -12.05 -4.56 -36.04
N LYS A 392 -12.44 -5.13 -34.91
CA LYS A 392 -11.54 -5.52 -33.82
C LYS A 392 -11.13 -6.97 -34.00
N ILE A 393 -9.85 -7.22 -34.20
CA ILE A 393 -9.29 -8.55 -34.41
C ILE A 393 -8.59 -8.99 -33.14
N MET A 394 -9.00 -10.15 -32.62
CA MET A 394 -8.33 -10.80 -31.50
C MET A 394 -7.52 -11.98 -32.02
N ALA A 395 -6.22 -12.02 -31.76
CA ALA A 395 -5.35 -13.09 -32.21
C ALA A 395 -4.47 -13.63 -31.08
N VAL A 396 -4.51 -14.96 -30.88
CA VAL A 396 -3.58 -15.64 -29.98
C VAL A 396 -2.41 -16.20 -30.78
N PHE A 397 -1.21 -16.02 -30.24
CA PHE A 397 0.07 -16.44 -30.79
C PHE A 397 0.72 -17.38 -29.79
N SER A 398 1.06 -18.59 -30.22
CA SER A 398 1.71 -19.57 -29.37
C SER A 398 2.88 -20.22 -30.10
N LYS A 399 4.02 -20.37 -29.43
CA LYS A 399 5.16 -21.13 -29.96
C LYS A 399 5.83 -21.95 -28.87
N LYS A 400 6.06 -23.23 -29.19
CA LYS A 400 6.91 -24.11 -28.38
C LYS A 400 8.38 -23.85 -28.75
N LEU A 401 9.21 -23.60 -27.74
CA LEU A 401 10.61 -23.23 -27.86
C LEU A 401 11.56 -24.42 -27.98
#